data_AF-A0A1L4CYJ8-F1
#
_entry.id   AF-A0A1L4CYJ8-F1
#
_cell.length_a   1.000
_cell.length_b   1.000
_cell.length_c   1.000
_cell.angle_alpha   90.00
_cell.angle_beta   90.00
_cell.angle_gamma   90.00
#
_symmetry.space_group_name_H-M   'P 1'
#
loop_
_entity.id
_entity.type
_entity.pdbx_description
1 polymer ?
#
loop_
_entity_poly.entity_id
_entity_poly.type
_entity_poly.pdbx_seq_one_letter_code
_entity_poly.pdbx_strand_id
1 'polypeptide(L)'
;MQKQILIPTFVFFSLFLTSCLTLSNSKSSKNFQNKNFINPSKVSVDWNQLYYENHSPQVRQFINYSKATKIALKDYEIPYTYNGTSGNWNTKYLSSKNKIEFMRKNGVDCTRFLWHLYAEQLNLPYNSKYRNAAILSQSFAQKRSTIELKNFIPIKKMKNGFKPKTGDILAFPGHALAVLDPEKCIAIQSTSWFCKKMSANGTCYEAAKGKEAGVTIYKLMNKGDCENGVWKQLDSPKNKFTAGWRHKAFNTWIEKMPNKVTNNKVITLIGYNISNRFIYFPGNPVPGKTSHAVSQITHLNGEKLDVVHIKVPHKAHTGKLKIYWGNQIKPDIKMTLESNQILTIENERMLSSN
;
A
#
# COMPACT_ATOMS: atom_id res chain seq x y z
N MET A 1 -28.32 -55.35 49.34
CA MET A 1 -29.22 -54.69 50.30
C MET A 1 -29.70 -53.39 49.68
N GLN A 2 -30.99 -53.32 49.36
CA GLN A 2 -31.72 -52.11 48.99
C GLN A 2 -32.07 -51.29 50.25
N LYS A 3 -32.41 -50.00 50.00
CA LYS A 3 -33.04 -48.96 50.84
C LYS A 3 -32.08 -47.80 51.12
N GLN A 4 -32.44 -46.52 51.04
CA GLN A 4 -33.68 -45.84 50.65
C GLN A 4 -33.32 -44.36 50.37
N ILE A 5 -34.09 -43.74 49.48
CA ILE A 5 -34.06 -42.32 49.10
C ILE A 5 -34.61 -41.46 50.25
N LEU A 6 -34.09 -40.25 50.44
CA LEU A 6 -34.79 -39.13 51.07
C LEU A 6 -34.29 -37.80 50.47
N ILE A 7 -35.16 -37.18 49.67
CA ILE A 7 -35.11 -35.77 49.28
C ILE A 7 -36.17 -35.06 50.14
N PRO A 8 -35.90 -33.86 50.67
CA PRO A 8 -36.96 -32.90 50.89
C PRO A 8 -36.76 -31.68 50.00
N THR A 9 -37.70 -31.53 49.07
CA THR A 9 -38.12 -30.30 48.43
C THR A 9 -38.67 -29.31 49.45
N PHE A 10 -38.22 -28.05 49.40
CA PHE A 10 -39.03 -26.91 49.81
C PHE A 10 -38.95 -25.84 48.72
N VAL A 11 -40.13 -25.48 48.20
CA VAL A 11 -40.40 -24.48 47.18
C VAL A 11 -41.18 -23.34 47.84
N PHE A 12 -41.13 -22.16 47.19
CA PHE A 12 -42.03 -20.99 47.28
C PHE A 12 -41.61 -19.86 48.22
N PHE A 13 -41.70 -18.57 47.88
CA PHE A 13 -42.32 -17.78 46.78
C PHE A 13 -41.54 -16.43 46.72
N SER A 14 -41.09 -15.94 45.54
CA SER A 14 -41.52 -14.70 44.83
C SER A 14 -41.57 -13.38 45.64
N LEU A 15 -41.30 -12.16 45.17
CA LEU A 15 -41.24 -11.53 43.84
C LEU A 15 -40.88 -10.02 44.06
N PHE A 16 -40.58 -9.29 42.95
CA PHE A 16 -40.41 -7.83 42.77
C PHE A 16 -39.09 -7.19 43.23
N LEU A 17 -38.49 -6.19 42.56
CA LEU A 17 -38.36 -5.67 41.19
C LEU A 17 -37.65 -4.29 41.36
N THR A 18 -36.81 -3.88 40.39
CA THR A 18 -36.21 -2.53 40.23
C THR A 18 -35.07 -2.18 41.21
N SER A 19 -33.97 -1.50 40.87
CA SER A 19 -33.57 -0.75 39.67
C SER A 19 -32.03 -0.58 39.64
N CYS A 20 -31.51 -0.35 38.42
CA CYS A 20 -30.31 0.39 38.05
C CYS A 20 -29.17 0.55 39.07
N LEU A 21 -28.05 -0.16 38.87
CA LEU A 21 -26.70 0.43 38.98
C LEU A 21 -25.73 -0.24 37.98
N THR A 22 -25.56 0.45 36.86
CA THR A 22 -24.30 0.63 36.11
C THR A 22 -23.40 -0.59 35.85
N LEU A 23 -23.56 -1.15 34.65
CA LEU A 23 -22.46 -1.67 33.84
C LEU A 23 -21.46 -0.53 33.55
N SER A 24 -20.49 -0.32 34.43
CA SER A 24 -19.23 0.33 34.07
C SER A 24 -18.12 -0.13 34.99
N ASN A 25 -17.32 -1.08 34.51
CA ASN A 25 -15.87 -1.11 34.69
C ASN A 25 -15.33 -2.34 33.95
N SER A 26 -15.39 -2.32 32.61
CA SER A 26 -14.35 -3.01 31.87
C SER A 26 -13.06 -2.24 32.20
N LYS A 27 -12.27 -2.78 33.13
CA LYS A 27 -10.90 -2.34 33.37
C LYS A 27 -10.26 -2.25 31.99
N SER A 28 -9.95 -1.03 31.55
CA SER A 28 -9.06 -0.87 30.41
C SER A 28 -7.83 -1.67 30.77
N SER A 29 -7.47 -2.64 29.92
CA SER A 29 -6.14 -3.20 30.00
C SER A 29 -5.22 -2.00 29.81
N LYS A 30 -4.61 -1.52 30.90
CA LYS A 30 -3.50 -0.59 30.83
C LYS A 30 -2.44 -1.31 30.00
N ASN A 31 -2.44 -1.06 28.70
CA ASN A 31 -1.29 -1.30 27.86
C ASN A 31 -0.17 -0.53 28.57
N PHE A 32 0.78 -1.26 29.14
CA PHE A 32 1.98 -0.65 29.67
C PHE A 32 2.66 0.03 28.49
N GLN A 33 2.41 1.34 28.34
CA GLN A 33 3.11 2.16 27.37
C GLN A 33 4.59 2.10 27.72
N ASN A 34 5.38 1.80 26.70
CA ASN A 34 6.82 1.66 26.81
C ASN A 34 7.43 2.98 27.29
N LYS A 35 7.97 3.01 28.51
CA LYS A 35 8.56 4.23 29.11
C LYS A 35 9.80 4.74 28.35
N ASN A 36 10.39 3.90 27.48
CA ASN A 36 11.59 4.19 26.71
C ASN A 36 11.33 4.28 25.20
N PHE A 37 10.06 4.27 24.75
CA PHE A 37 9.74 4.50 23.35
C PHE A 37 9.91 5.98 23.02
N ILE A 38 10.97 6.29 22.28
CA ILE A 38 11.11 7.59 21.65
C ILE A 38 10.19 7.56 20.44
N ASN A 39 9.08 8.30 20.53
CA ASN A 39 8.20 8.52 19.39
C ASN A 39 9.09 9.00 18.22
N PRO A 40 9.12 8.30 17.08
CA PRO A 40 9.83 8.78 15.92
C PRO A 40 9.44 10.24 15.70
N SER A 41 10.43 11.06 15.32
CA SER A 41 10.34 12.52 15.24
C SER A 41 8.95 12.99 14.82
N LYS A 42 8.45 14.07 15.43
CA LYS A 42 7.14 14.67 15.09
C LYS A 42 7.19 15.26 13.66
N VAL A 43 7.28 14.40 12.65
CA VAL A 43 7.24 14.76 11.25
C VAL A 43 5.79 15.12 10.97
N SER A 44 5.53 16.41 10.81
CA SER A 44 4.25 16.89 10.31
C SER A 44 4.16 16.54 8.83
N VAL A 45 3.08 15.84 8.48
CA VAL A 45 2.75 15.51 7.09
C VAL A 45 1.39 16.13 6.84
N ASP A 46 1.31 16.98 5.82
CA ASP A 46 0.03 17.48 5.35
C ASP A 46 -0.63 16.41 4.47
N TRP A 47 -1.36 15.51 5.12
CA TRP A 47 -1.99 14.37 4.46
C TRP A 47 -3.02 14.76 3.43
N ASN A 48 -3.75 15.85 3.67
CA ASN A 48 -4.82 16.29 2.77
C ASN A 48 -4.20 16.90 1.51
N GLN A 49 -3.25 17.83 1.69
CA GLN A 49 -2.50 18.41 0.58
C GLN A 49 -1.86 17.31 -0.28
N LEU A 50 -1.12 16.39 0.35
CA LEU A 50 -0.43 15.31 -0.36
C LEU A 50 -1.40 14.41 -1.14
N TYR A 51 -2.57 14.11 -0.57
CA TYR A 51 -3.61 13.32 -1.24
C TYR A 51 -4.18 14.02 -2.48
N TYR A 52 -4.46 15.32 -2.38
CA TYR A 52 -5.08 16.08 -3.48
C TYR A 52 -4.10 16.42 -4.61
N GLU A 53 -2.82 16.66 -4.28
CA GLU A 53 -1.76 16.93 -5.26
C GLU A 53 -1.40 15.70 -6.12
N ASN A 54 -1.70 14.49 -5.63
CA ASN A 54 -1.45 13.25 -6.35
C ASN A 54 -2.74 12.72 -6.99
N HIS A 55 -2.77 12.57 -8.33
CA HIS A 55 -3.96 12.09 -9.04
C HIS A 55 -3.99 10.59 -9.29
N SER A 56 -2.83 9.92 -9.30
CA SER A 56 -2.78 8.46 -9.43
C SER A 56 -3.57 7.82 -8.27
N PRO A 57 -4.59 6.99 -8.57
CA PRO A 57 -5.37 6.30 -7.54
C PRO A 57 -4.50 5.42 -6.64
N GLN A 58 -3.46 4.82 -7.21
CA GLN A 58 -2.53 3.93 -6.51
C GLN A 58 -1.60 4.72 -5.59
N VAL A 59 -1.20 5.94 -6.00
CA VAL A 59 -0.46 6.86 -5.11
C VAL A 59 -1.36 7.33 -3.96
N ARG A 60 -2.63 7.63 -4.22
CA ARG A 60 -3.62 7.96 -3.17
C ARG A 60 -3.82 6.82 -2.18
N GLN A 61 -3.88 5.57 -2.65
CA GLN A 61 -3.90 4.39 -1.79
C GLN A 61 -2.62 4.29 -0.95
N PHE A 62 -1.44 4.53 -1.54
CA PHE A 62 -0.17 4.56 -0.83
C PHE A 62 -0.15 5.64 0.27
N ILE A 63 -0.68 6.84 0.01
CA ILE A 63 -0.79 7.92 1.00
C ILE A 63 -1.72 7.52 2.15
N ASN A 64 -2.91 6.99 1.82
CA ASN A 64 -3.87 6.54 2.83
C ASN A 64 -3.29 5.43 3.72
N TYR A 65 -2.61 4.46 3.12
CA TYR A 65 -1.91 3.42 3.87
C TYR A 65 -0.79 4.00 4.74
N SER A 66 0.01 4.93 4.22
CA SER A 66 1.08 5.59 4.99
C SER A 66 0.51 6.36 6.19
N LYS A 67 -0.64 7.02 6.03
CA LYS A 67 -1.38 7.69 7.10
C LYS A 67 -1.87 6.69 8.15
N ALA A 68 -2.49 5.60 7.73
CA ALA A 68 -2.92 4.52 8.62
C ALA A 68 -1.74 3.90 9.37
N THR A 69 -0.60 3.71 8.70
CA THR A 69 0.64 3.24 9.30
C THR A 69 1.12 4.22 10.36
N LYS A 70 1.14 5.54 10.10
CA LYS A 70 1.51 6.55 11.11
C LYS A 70 0.69 6.42 12.39
N ILE A 71 -0.62 6.20 12.27
CA ILE A 71 -1.52 5.97 13.41
C ILE A 71 -1.12 4.67 14.11
N ALA A 72 -0.94 3.60 13.34
CA ALA A 72 -0.53 2.31 13.90
C ALA A 72 0.84 2.37 14.59
N LEU A 73 1.77 3.22 14.17
CA LEU A 73 3.05 3.43 14.85
C LEU A 73 2.88 4.04 16.24
N LYS A 74 1.94 4.98 16.39
CA LYS A 74 1.61 5.58 17.68
C LYS A 74 0.96 4.55 18.62
N ASP A 75 0.16 3.64 18.08
CA ASP A 75 -0.68 2.76 18.88
C ASP A 75 -0.07 1.36 19.12
N TYR A 76 0.77 0.87 18.20
CA TYR A 76 1.24 -0.52 18.16
C TYR A 76 2.76 -0.71 18.16
N GLU A 77 3.58 0.33 17.96
CA GLU A 77 5.05 0.28 18.05
C GLU A 77 5.70 -0.90 17.27
N ILE A 78 5.62 -0.92 15.94
CA ILE A 78 6.13 -2.04 15.11
C ILE A 78 7.68 -2.07 15.08
N PRO A 79 8.34 -3.13 15.58
CA PRO A 79 9.80 -3.20 15.67
C PRO A 79 10.51 -3.57 14.38
N TYR A 80 11.83 -3.32 14.36
CA TYR A 80 12.74 -3.89 13.36
C TYR A 80 13.31 -5.22 13.87
N THR A 81 13.70 -6.11 12.96
CA THR A 81 14.25 -7.43 13.30
C THR A 81 15.74 -7.35 13.70
N TYR A 82 16.08 -7.58 14.97
CA TYR A 82 17.46 -7.45 15.47
C TYR A 82 18.39 -8.61 15.09
N ASN A 83 17.96 -9.86 15.34
CA ASN A 83 18.75 -11.08 15.07
C ASN A 83 18.64 -11.54 13.61
N GLY A 84 18.46 -10.57 12.70
CA GLY A 84 17.98 -10.85 11.36
C GLY A 84 16.54 -11.35 11.36
N THR A 85 16.02 -11.52 10.16
CA THR A 85 14.66 -12.02 9.97
C THR A 85 14.68 -13.54 10.03
N SER A 86 13.79 -14.16 10.82
CA SER A 86 13.72 -15.63 10.90
C SER A 86 13.52 -16.25 9.52
N GLY A 87 14.12 -17.41 9.27
CA GLY A 87 14.01 -18.10 7.98
C GLY A 87 12.57 -18.41 7.57
N ASN A 88 11.66 -18.54 8.55
CA ASN A 88 10.22 -18.79 8.33
C ASN A 88 9.34 -17.53 8.40
N TRP A 89 9.91 -16.33 8.49
CA TRP A 89 9.14 -15.09 8.63
C TRP A 89 8.14 -14.91 7.49
N ASN A 90 8.57 -15.10 6.23
CA ASN A 90 7.71 -14.89 5.05
C ASN A 90 6.52 -15.85 5.05
N THR A 91 6.77 -17.14 5.33
CA THR A 91 5.72 -18.16 5.39
C THR A 91 4.72 -17.85 6.51
N LYS A 92 5.22 -17.53 7.72
CA LYS A 92 4.35 -17.18 8.85
C LYS A 92 3.57 -15.88 8.61
N TYR A 93 4.21 -14.88 8.00
CA TYR A 93 3.59 -13.63 7.59
C TYR A 93 2.41 -13.90 6.66
N LEU A 94 2.59 -14.72 5.63
CA LEU A 94 1.53 -15.08 4.68
C LEU A 94 0.36 -15.81 5.34
N SER A 95 0.64 -16.74 6.26
CA SER A 95 -0.39 -17.46 7.01
C SER A 95 -1.08 -16.62 8.09
N SER A 96 -0.51 -15.48 8.48
CA SER A 96 -1.09 -14.64 9.53
C SER A 96 -2.40 -14.01 9.06
N LYS A 97 -3.44 -14.11 9.90
CA LYS A 97 -4.71 -13.40 9.71
C LYS A 97 -4.55 -11.88 9.89
N ASN A 98 -3.73 -11.46 10.86
CA ASN A 98 -3.45 -10.06 11.13
C ASN A 98 -1.99 -9.73 10.82
N LYS A 99 -1.76 -9.05 9.69
CA LYS A 99 -0.41 -8.70 9.23
C LYS A 99 0.28 -7.68 10.13
N ILE A 100 -0.46 -6.69 10.62
CA ILE A 100 0.06 -5.63 11.50
C ILE A 100 0.50 -6.24 12.83
N GLU A 101 -0.35 -7.06 13.45
CA GLU A 101 0.00 -7.75 14.71
C GLU A 101 1.19 -8.70 14.54
N PHE A 102 1.25 -9.41 13.41
CA PHE A 102 2.40 -10.26 13.10
C PHE A 102 3.70 -9.47 13.01
N MET A 103 3.71 -8.35 12.26
CA MET A 103 4.89 -7.48 12.15
C MET A 103 5.26 -6.89 13.52
N ARG A 104 4.28 -6.53 14.35
CA ARG A 104 4.52 -6.07 15.73
C ARG A 104 5.27 -7.11 16.57
N LYS A 105 4.83 -8.37 16.52
CA LYS A 105 5.44 -9.47 17.31
C LYS A 105 6.82 -9.89 16.82
N ASN A 106 7.03 -9.88 15.50
CA ASN A 106 8.19 -10.52 14.87
C ASN A 106 9.21 -9.51 14.32
N GLY A 107 8.88 -8.23 14.34
CA GLY A 107 9.63 -7.17 13.67
C GLY A 107 9.56 -7.24 12.16
N VAL A 108 9.99 -6.17 11.50
CA VAL A 108 10.02 -6.07 10.03
C VAL A 108 11.22 -5.25 9.55
N ASP A 109 11.98 -5.79 8.60
CA ASP A 109 13.06 -5.05 7.94
C ASP A 109 12.56 -4.20 6.77
N CYS A 110 13.43 -3.36 6.18
CA CYS A 110 13.04 -2.46 5.10
C CYS A 110 12.50 -3.19 3.86
N THR A 111 13.00 -4.39 3.55
CA THR A 111 12.58 -5.17 2.37
C THR A 111 11.19 -5.75 2.55
N ARG A 112 10.92 -6.29 3.74
CA ARG A 112 9.63 -6.89 4.10
C ARG A 112 8.57 -5.84 4.35
N PHE A 113 8.97 -4.67 4.84
CA PHE A 113 8.07 -3.54 4.95
C PHE A 113 7.63 -3.04 3.56
N LEU A 114 8.57 -2.89 2.62
CA LEU A 114 8.22 -2.57 1.24
C LEU A 114 7.37 -3.68 0.60
N TRP A 115 7.66 -4.95 0.88
CA TRP A 115 6.82 -6.05 0.41
C TRP A 115 5.38 -5.96 0.95
N HIS A 116 5.21 -5.75 2.25
CA HIS A 116 3.90 -5.55 2.87
C HIS A 116 3.18 -4.34 2.24
N LEU A 117 3.88 -3.22 2.07
CA LEU A 117 3.32 -2.03 1.43
C LEU A 117 2.84 -2.28 0.00
N TYR A 118 3.73 -2.73 -0.90
CA TYR A 118 3.40 -2.82 -2.32
C TYR A 118 2.58 -4.07 -2.66
N ALA A 119 2.92 -5.24 -2.11
CA ALA A 119 2.24 -6.48 -2.46
C ALA A 119 0.93 -6.69 -1.71
N GLU A 120 0.86 -6.30 -0.44
CA GLU A 120 -0.29 -6.65 0.40
C GLU A 120 -1.27 -5.51 0.54
N GLN A 121 -0.77 -4.28 0.74
CA GLN A 121 -1.63 -3.12 0.97
C GLN A 121 -2.09 -2.46 -0.33
N LEU A 122 -1.18 -2.35 -1.31
CA LEU A 122 -1.51 -1.86 -2.64
C LEU A 122 -1.94 -2.98 -3.61
N ASN A 123 -1.79 -4.25 -3.22
CA ASN A 123 -2.08 -5.41 -4.06
C ASN A 123 -1.37 -5.37 -5.43
N LEU A 124 -0.11 -4.92 -5.44
CA LEU A 124 0.69 -4.78 -6.65
C LEU A 124 1.67 -5.95 -6.82
N PRO A 125 1.87 -6.44 -8.05
CA PRO A 125 2.84 -7.51 -8.31
C PRO A 125 4.27 -7.18 -7.89
N TYR A 126 4.75 -7.85 -6.85
CA TYR A 126 6.09 -7.71 -6.29
C TYR A 126 6.93 -8.94 -6.65
N ASN A 127 7.58 -8.90 -7.83
CA ASN A 127 8.17 -10.09 -8.48
C ASN A 127 9.49 -10.56 -7.83
N SER A 128 9.49 -10.99 -6.57
CA SER A 128 10.70 -11.55 -5.93
C SER A 128 11.19 -12.82 -6.62
N LYS A 129 12.49 -13.12 -6.48
CA LYS A 129 13.11 -14.39 -6.89
C LYS A 129 12.37 -15.60 -6.31
N TYR A 130 11.82 -15.47 -5.11
CA TYR A 130 11.01 -16.50 -4.46
C TYR A 130 9.54 -16.08 -4.44
N ARG A 131 8.65 -17.02 -4.78
CA ARG A 131 7.21 -16.77 -4.76
C ARG A 131 6.78 -16.34 -3.36
N ASN A 132 5.98 -15.27 -3.28
CA ASN A 132 5.47 -14.71 -2.03
C ASN A 132 6.60 -14.34 -1.04
N ALA A 133 7.65 -13.69 -1.53
CA ALA A 133 8.72 -13.15 -0.72
C ALA A 133 9.00 -11.69 -1.07
N ALA A 134 9.73 -11.00 -0.19
CA ALA A 134 10.24 -9.67 -0.47
C ALA A 134 11.33 -9.70 -1.56
N ILE A 135 11.44 -8.60 -2.30
CA ILE A 135 12.61 -8.25 -3.10
C ILE A 135 13.63 -7.63 -2.13
N LEU A 136 14.86 -8.13 -2.14
CA LEU A 136 15.89 -7.67 -1.22
C LEU A 136 16.33 -6.24 -1.54
N SER A 137 16.72 -5.46 -0.52
CA SER A 137 17.16 -4.07 -0.68
C SER A 137 18.36 -3.95 -1.62
N GLN A 138 19.26 -4.94 -1.58
CA GLN A 138 20.37 -5.04 -2.52
C GLN A 138 19.92 -5.15 -3.98
N SER A 139 18.80 -5.82 -4.27
CA SER A 139 18.25 -5.88 -5.63
C SER A 139 17.75 -4.50 -6.05
N PHE A 140 17.07 -3.76 -5.17
CA PHE A 140 16.69 -2.37 -5.42
C PHE A 140 17.88 -1.43 -5.58
N ALA A 141 19.02 -1.68 -4.92
CA ALA A 141 20.19 -0.81 -5.02
C ALA A 141 20.94 -0.92 -6.36
N GLN A 142 20.63 -1.93 -7.18
CA GLN A 142 21.26 -2.14 -8.48
C GLN A 142 20.79 -1.09 -9.50
N LYS A 143 21.67 -0.69 -10.41
CA LYS A 143 21.36 0.29 -11.47
C LYS A 143 20.66 -0.32 -12.70
N ARG A 144 20.49 -1.64 -12.73
CA ARG A 144 19.95 -2.39 -13.88
C ARG A 144 18.68 -3.10 -13.48
N SER A 145 17.73 -3.17 -14.40
CA SER A 145 16.49 -3.94 -14.20
C SER A 145 16.83 -5.42 -14.21
N THR A 146 16.61 -6.07 -13.07
CA THR A 146 16.66 -7.53 -12.96
C THR A 146 15.28 -8.11 -13.24
N ILE A 147 15.21 -9.44 -13.35
CA ILE A 147 13.90 -10.12 -13.40
C ILE A 147 13.04 -9.74 -12.20
N GLU A 148 13.65 -9.50 -11.02
CA GLU A 148 12.91 -9.12 -9.82
C GLU A 148 12.23 -7.75 -9.94
N LEU A 149 12.84 -6.85 -10.70
CA LEU A 149 12.40 -5.48 -10.88
C LEU A 149 11.62 -5.25 -12.19
N LYS A 150 11.15 -6.32 -12.85
CA LYS A 150 10.43 -6.22 -14.14
C LYS A 150 9.14 -5.38 -14.09
N ASN A 151 8.53 -5.23 -12.91
CA ASN A 151 7.32 -4.42 -12.69
C ASN A 151 7.64 -2.98 -12.29
N PHE A 152 8.92 -2.65 -12.16
CA PHE A 152 9.41 -1.33 -11.83
C PHE A 152 10.09 -0.69 -13.05
N ILE A 153 10.13 0.63 -13.07
CA ILE A 153 10.85 1.45 -14.04
C ILE A 153 11.94 2.19 -13.28
N PRO A 154 13.20 2.18 -13.76
CA PRO A 154 14.26 2.94 -13.11
C PRO A 154 14.00 4.45 -13.22
N ILE A 155 14.23 5.17 -12.13
CA ILE A 155 14.18 6.63 -12.09
C ILE A 155 15.52 7.17 -12.56
N LYS A 156 15.50 8.10 -13.52
CA LYS A 156 16.72 8.71 -14.05
C LYS A 156 17.42 9.51 -12.95
N LYS A 157 18.69 9.21 -12.71
CA LYS A 157 19.55 9.99 -11.83
C LYS A 157 19.91 11.31 -12.51
N MET A 158 19.68 12.42 -11.81
CA MET A 158 20.16 13.76 -12.16
C MET A 158 21.62 13.92 -11.72
N LYS A 159 22.31 14.99 -12.15
CA LYS A 159 23.72 15.25 -11.76
C LYS A 159 23.98 15.11 -10.27
N ASN A 160 23.04 15.60 -9.43
CA ASN A 160 23.22 15.67 -7.98
C ASN A 160 22.29 14.76 -7.16
N GLY A 161 21.55 13.82 -7.77
CA GLY A 161 20.62 12.98 -7.01
C GLY A 161 19.46 12.44 -7.85
N PHE A 162 18.35 12.08 -7.21
CA PHE A 162 17.10 11.68 -7.85
C PHE A 162 16.02 12.70 -7.58
N LYS A 163 15.13 12.95 -8.54
CA LYS A 163 13.89 13.70 -8.31
C LYS A 163 12.72 12.71 -8.28
N PRO A 164 12.47 12.06 -7.13
CA PRO A 164 11.40 11.07 -7.02
C PRO A 164 10.01 11.72 -7.04
N LYS A 165 8.99 10.90 -7.23
CA LYS A 165 7.59 11.20 -6.93
C LYS A 165 7.14 10.39 -5.71
N THR A 166 6.00 10.75 -5.13
CA THR A 166 5.35 9.98 -4.07
C THR A 166 5.15 8.53 -4.49
N GLY A 167 5.50 7.60 -3.60
CA GLY A 167 5.46 6.17 -3.83
C GLY A 167 6.65 5.61 -4.63
N ASP A 168 7.62 6.43 -5.04
CA ASP A 168 8.87 5.90 -5.59
C ASP A 168 9.71 5.22 -4.50
N ILE A 169 10.49 4.22 -4.87
CA ILE A 169 11.46 3.57 -3.99
C ILE A 169 12.84 4.15 -4.29
N LEU A 170 13.53 4.67 -3.28
CA LEU A 170 14.95 5.01 -3.37
C LEU A 170 15.77 4.00 -2.57
N ALA A 171 16.91 3.62 -3.12
CA ALA A 171 17.75 2.57 -2.53
C ALA A 171 19.25 2.87 -2.64
N PHE A 172 19.98 2.33 -1.68
CA PHE A 172 21.44 2.22 -1.67
C PHE A 172 21.83 0.84 -1.11
N PRO A 173 23.06 0.34 -1.32
CA PRO A 173 23.44 -0.97 -0.83
C PRO A 173 23.17 -1.12 0.68
N GLY A 174 22.30 -2.07 1.04
CA GLY A 174 21.89 -2.31 2.42
C GLY A 174 20.53 -1.73 2.83
N HIS A 175 19.94 -0.80 2.06
CA HIS A 175 18.68 -0.16 2.45
C HIS A 175 17.81 0.31 1.28
N ALA A 176 16.49 0.31 1.50
CA ALA A 176 15.52 0.87 0.57
C ALA A 176 14.36 1.51 1.35
N LEU A 177 13.82 2.61 0.82
CA LEU A 177 12.71 3.34 1.42
C LEU A 177 11.69 3.74 0.36
N ALA A 178 10.44 3.98 0.79
CA ALA A 178 9.41 4.53 -0.07
C ALA A 178 9.27 6.03 0.20
N VAL A 179 9.24 6.83 -0.87
CA VAL A 179 9.10 8.28 -0.81
C VAL A 179 7.66 8.64 -0.50
N LEU A 180 7.43 9.46 0.52
CA LEU A 180 6.09 9.89 0.92
C LEU A 180 5.80 11.30 0.42
N ASP A 181 6.64 12.26 0.75
CA ASP A 181 6.53 13.65 0.29
C ASP A 181 7.90 14.04 -0.30
N PRO A 182 8.04 14.02 -1.64
CA PRO A 182 9.32 14.29 -2.28
C PRO A 182 9.81 15.71 -2.05
N GLU A 183 8.90 16.70 -2.00
CA GLU A 183 9.25 18.11 -1.85
C GLU A 183 9.68 18.45 -0.43
N LYS A 184 8.98 17.88 0.57
CA LYS A 184 9.33 18.05 1.98
C LYS A 184 10.38 17.04 2.47
N CYS A 185 10.90 16.21 1.57
CA CYS A 185 11.96 15.23 1.84
C CYS A 185 11.55 14.18 2.89
N ILE A 186 10.30 13.70 2.82
CA ILE A 186 9.71 12.76 3.77
C ILE A 186 9.57 11.39 3.11
N ALA A 187 10.01 10.37 3.82
CA ALA A 187 9.91 8.96 3.45
C ALA A 187 9.10 8.18 4.49
N ILE A 188 8.64 7.00 4.09
CA ILE A 188 8.22 5.94 4.98
C ILE A 188 9.18 4.75 4.83
N GLN A 189 9.68 4.25 5.95
CA GLN A 189 10.70 3.19 5.97
C GLN A 189 10.63 2.36 7.24
N SER A 190 11.33 1.23 7.24
CA SER A 190 11.68 0.51 8.47
C SER A 190 13.14 0.74 8.79
N THR A 191 13.44 1.43 9.88
CA THR A 191 14.80 1.71 10.39
C THR A 191 15.12 0.82 11.59
N SER A 192 16.41 0.61 11.83
CA SER A 192 16.87 -0.26 12.93
C SER A 192 16.40 0.24 14.29
N TRP A 193 15.43 -0.45 14.87
CA TRP A 193 14.98 -0.38 16.26
C TRP A 193 14.78 -1.78 16.79
N PHE A 194 15.30 -2.08 17.97
CA PHE A 194 15.06 -3.40 18.52
C PHE A 194 14.32 -3.33 19.83
N CYS A 195 13.40 -4.27 19.97
CA CYS A 195 12.82 -4.60 21.24
C CYS A 195 13.73 -5.60 21.96
N LYS A 196 14.37 -5.18 23.04
CA LYS A 196 15.15 -6.06 23.93
C LYS A 196 14.27 -7.08 24.64
N LYS A 197 13.05 -6.70 25.02
CA LYS A 197 12.10 -7.56 25.74
C LYS A 197 10.68 -7.38 25.22
N MET A 198 10.11 -8.46 24.68
CA MET A 198 8.75 -8.55 24.19
C MET A 198 7.88 -9.33 25.19
N SER A 199 6.67 -8.88 25.51
CA SER A 199 5.72 -9.72 26.24
C SER A 199 5.20 -10.87 25.39
N ALA A 200 4.54 -11.82 26.06
CA ALA A 200 3.70 -12.82 25.44
C ALA A 200 2.62 -12.22 24.50
N ASN A 201 2.11 -11.02 24.80
CA ASN A 201 1.14 -10.34 23.93
C ASN A 201 1.76 -9.48 22.82
N GLY A 202 3.08 -9.47 22.65
CA GLY A 202 3.76 -8.77 21.56
C GLY A 202 4.00 -7.29 21.76
N THR A 203 3.92 -6.80 23.01
CA THR A 203 4.23 -5.41 23.36
C THR A 203 5.70 -5.30 23.75
N CYS A 204 6.36 -4.22 23.30
CA CYS A 204 7.76 -4.00 23.64
C CYS A 204 7.89 -3.30 25.01
N TYR A 205 8.65 -3.90 25.93
CA TYR A 205 8.87 -3.35 27.29
C TYR A 205 10.21 -2.64 27.44
N GLU A 206 11.16 -2.95 26.57
CA GLU A 206 12.48 -2.35 26.61
C GLU A 206 12.98 -2.18 25.17
N ALA A 207 12.98 -0.93 24.71
CA ALA A 207 13.55 -0.53 23.43
C ALA A 207 15.08 -0.38 23.53
N ALA A 208 15.81 -0.66 22.46
CA ALA A 208 17.10 -0.02 22.23
C ALA A 208 17.29 0.45 20.79
N LYS A 209 18.16 1.48 20.72
CA LYS A 209 18.59 2.29 19.57
C LYS A 209 17.54 3.24 18.96
N GLY A 210 18.03 4.45 18.68
CA GLY A 210 17.48 5.41 17.70
C GLY A 210 16.36 6.31 18.21
N LYS A 211 16.38 7.59 17.83
CA LYS A 211 15.23 8.51 18.00
C LYS A 211 14.09 8.21 17.03
N GLU A 212 14.34 7.40 15.99
CA GLU A 212 13.42 7.15 14.87
C GLU A 212 13.48 5.69 14.48
N ALA A 213 12.76 4.89 15.24
CA ALA A 213 13.08 3.50 15.42
C ALA A 213 11.87 2.62 15.04
N GLY A 214 12.03 1.65 14.14
CA GLY A 214 10.97 0.74 13.67
C GLY A 214 10.43 1.18 12.31
N VAL A 215 9.22 0.76 11.96
CA VAL A 215 8.51 1.42 10.86
C VAL A 215 8.29 2.88 11.26
N THR A 216 8.60 3.82 10.39
CA THR A 216 8.60 5.24 10.72
C THR A 216 8.32 6.10 9.51
N ILE A 217 7.72 7.27 9.76
CA ILE A 217 7.72 8.38 8.82
C ILE A 217 8.88 9.27 9.20
N TYR A 218 9.75 9.46 8.22
CA TYR A 218 11.08 9.97 8.42
C TYR A 218 11.31 11.18 7.51
N LYS A 219 11.88 12.25 8.05
CA LYS A 219 12.29 13.43 7.28
C LYS A 219 13.81 13.50 7.24
N LEU A 220 14.39 13.63 6.05
CA LEU A 220 15.84 13.75 5.88
C LEU A 220 16.36 14.93 6.70
N MET A 221 17.35 14.68 7.56
CA MET A 221 17.74 15.64 8.61
C MET A 221 18.59 16.79 8.07
N ASN A 222 19.44 16.53 7.07
CA ASN A 222 20.37 17.54 6.57
C ASN A 222 19.85 18.24 5.30
N LYS A 223 19.99 19.57 5.24
CA LYS A 223 19.64 20.39 4.06
C LYS A 223 20.34 19.92 2.78
N GLY A 224 21.55 19.36 2.90
CA GLY A 224 22.31 18.84 1.76
C GLY A 224 21.81 17.50 1.21
N ASP A 225 21.05 16.75 2.00
CA ASP A 225 20.60 15.40 1.65
C ASP A 225 19.39 15.43 0.70
N CYS A 226 18.56 16.47 0.81
CA CYS A 226 17.47 16.74 -0.09
C CYS A 226 17.20 18.24 -0.23
N GLU A 227 17.17 18.70 -1.48
CA GLU A 227 17.06 20.12 -1.81
C GLU A 227 16.14 20.28 -3.03
N ASN A 228 15.08 21.07 -2.90
CA ASN A 228 14.10 21.32 -3.96
C ASN A 228 13.54 20.02 -4.59
N GLY A 229 13.26 19.03 -3.73
CA GLY A 229 12.77 17.71 -4.15
C GLY A 229 13.81 16.81 -4.82
N VAL A 230 15.10 17.19 -4.82
CA VAL A 230 16.21 16.35 -5.31
C VAL A 230 16.88 15.64 -4.14
N TRP A 231 16.72 14.33 -4.07
CA TRP A 231 17.20 13.44 -3.01
C TRP A 231 18.57 12.86 -3.36
N LYS A 232 19.57 13.10 -2.51
CA LYS A 232 20.97 12.74 -2.75
C LYS A 232 21.40 11.52 -1.94
N GLN A 233 21.08 11.51 -0.64
CA GLN A 233 21.53 10.50 0.33
C GLN A 233 20.63 10.49 1.57
N LEU A 234 20.86 9.53 2.48
CA LEU A 234 20.17 9.42 3.76
C LEU A 234 21.12 9.71 4.93
N ASP A 235 21.05 10.90 5.52
CA ASP A 235 21.79 11.39 6.70
C ASP A 235 23.33 11.40 6.64
N SER A 236 23.92 10.70 5.67
CA SER A 236 25.36 10.50 5.59
C SER A 236 25.84 10.33 4.15
N PRO A 237 27.03 10.86 3.79
CA PRO A 237 27.66 10.63 2.49
C PRO A 237 27.88 9.16 2.11
N LYS A 238 27.91 8.25 3.09
CA LYS A 238 28.03 6.81 2.85
C LYS A 238 26.72 6.18 2.36
N ASN A 239 25.58 6.80 2.66
CA ASN A 239 24.23 6.31 2.35
C ASN A 239 23.66 7.00 1.10
N LYS A 240 24.50 7.21 0.07
CA LYS A 240 24.09 7.85 -1.18
C LYS A 240 23.14 6.94 -1.95
N PHE A 241 21.99 7.47 -2.35
CA PHE A 241 21.09 6.72 -3.22
C PHE A 241 21.81 6.35 -4.52
N THR A 242 21.82 5.06 -4.84
CA THR A 242 22.45 4.50 -6.04
C THR A 242 21.42 4.22 -7.12
N ALA A 243 20.17 3.99 -6.73
CA ALA A 243 19.07 3.66 -7.61
C ALA A 243 17.74 4.22 -7.10
N GLY A 244 16.82 4.42 -8.03
CA GLY A 244 15.43 4.77 -7.75
C GLY A 244 14.50 3.99 -8.67
N TRP A 245 13.33 3.62 -8.18
CA TRP A 245 12.39 2.74 -8.87
C TRP A 245 10.96 3.22 -8.70
N ARG A 246 10.22 3.25 -9.81
CA ARG A 246 8.78 3.50 -9.80
C ARG A 246 8.03 2.24 -10.19
N HIS A 247 7.03 1.85 -9.41
CA HIS A 247 6.15 0.76 -9.85
C HIS A 247 5.32 1.20 -11.06
N LYS A 248 5.26 0.37 -12.11
CA LYS A 248 4.57 0.70 -13.37
C LYS A 248 3.11 1.13 -13.18
N ALA A 249 2.43 0.51 -12.22
CA ALA A 249 1.07 0.85 -11.81
C ALA A 249 0.87 2.34 -11.45
N PHE A 250 1.88 3.03 -10.92
CA PHE A 250 1.74 4.44 -10.55
C PHE A 250 1.73 5.38 -11.76
N ASN A 251 2.09 4.88 -12.94
CA ASN A 251 2.12 5.62 -14.20
C ASN A 251 1.01 5.13 -15.15
N THR A 252 -0.10 4.56 -14.70
CA THR A 252 -1.18 4.14 -15.59
C THR A 252 -2.52 4.16 -14.87
N TRP A 253 -3.47 4.99 -15.31
CA TRP A 253 -4.84 4.95 -14.80
C TRP A 253 -5.80 5.66 -15.76
N ILE A 254 -7.09 5.35 -15.62
CA ILE A 254 -8.18 6.06 -16.29
C ILE A 254 -8.65 7.18 -15.38
N GLU A 255 -8.58 8.41 -15.88
CA GLU A 255 -9.00 9.63 -15.17
C GLU A 255 -10.49 9.91 -15.39
N LYS A 256 -10.94 9.85 -16.65
CA LYS A 256 -12.34 10.06 -17.03
C LYS A 256 -12.78 9.02 -18.05
N MET A 257 -14.04 8.60 -17.91
CA MET A 257 -14.78 7.78 -18.86
C MET A 257 -16.24 8.25 -18.91
N PRO A 258 -17.01 7.94 -19.96
CA PRO A 258 -18.45 8.17 -19.96
C PRO A 258 -19.14 7.37 -18.86
N ASN A 259 -20.21 7.90 -18.28
CA ASN A 259 -20.96 7.21 -17.21
C ASN A 259 -21.84 6.09 -17.75
N LYS A 260 -22.39 6.25 -18.97
CA LYS A 260 -23.31 5.31 -19.62
C LYS A 260 -22.95 5.14 -21.10
N VAL A 261 -22.92 3.90 -21.56
CA VAL A 261 -22.58 3.53 -22.93
C VAL A 261 -23.38 2.30 -23.37
N THR A 262 -23.36 2.02 -24.67
CA THR A 262 -24.00 0.84 -25.25
C THR A 262 -22.95 -0.13 -25.77
N ASN A 263 -23.24 -1.42 -25.78
CA ASN A 263 -22.35 -2.41 -26.39
C ASN A 263 -22.05 -2.08 -27.86
N ASN A 264 -20.88 -2.50 -28.34
CA ASN A 264 -20.37 -2.28 -29.70
C ASN A 264 -20.13 -0.81 -30.11
N LYS A 265 -20.39 0.17 -29.25
CA LYS A 265 -20.06 1.57 -29.51
C LYS A 265 -18.60 1.87 -29.19
N VAL A 266 -18.03 2.83 -29.90
CA VAL A 266 -16.71 3.40 -29.60
C VAL A 266 -16.89 4.49 -28.54
N ILE A 267 -16.05 4.47 -27.51
CA ILE A 267 -16.09 5.40 -26.40
C ILE A 267 -14.74 6.09 -26.24
N THR A 268 -14.76 7.29 -25.67
CA THR A 268 -13.55 8.05 -25.35
C THR A 268 -13.15 7.83 -23.90
N LEU A 269 -11.89 7.50 -23.67
CA LEU A 269 -11.27 7.44 -22.35
C LEU A 269 -10.20 8.53 -22.26
N ILE A 270 -10.06 9.12 -21.08
CA ILE A 270 -9.00 10.08 -20.77
C ILE A 270 -8.23 9.54 -19.57
N GLY A 271 -6.91 9.52 -19.64
CA GLY A 271 -6.10 9.00 -18.54
C GLY A 271 -4.60 9.11 -18.79
N TYR A 272 -3.81 8.67 -17.82
CA TYR A 272 -2.36 8.75 -17.91
C TYR A 272 -1.78 7.47 -18.51
N ASN A 273 -0.99 7.59 -19.59
CA ASN A 273 -0.31 6.47 -20.27
C ASN A 273 -1.27 5.34 -20.67
N ILE A 274 -2.44 5.72 -21.19
CA ILE A 274 -3.51 4.79 -21.60
C ILE A 274 -3.56 4.53 -23.10
N SER A 275 -2.72 5.23 -23.88
CA SER A 275 -2.51 4.99 -25.32
C SER A 275 -1.98 3.58 -25.60
N ASN A 276 -2.59 2.88 -26.56
CA ASN A 276 -2.26 1.50 -26.95
C ASN A 276 -2.23 0.47 -25.81
N ARG A 277 -3.00 0.71 -24.74
CA ARG A 277 -3.14 -0.20 -23.59
C ARG A 277 -4.31 -1.16 -23.75
N PHE A 278 -4.20 -2.29 -23.08
CA PHE A 278 -5.28 -3.26 -22.99
C PHE A 278 -6.23 -2.89 -21.84
N ILE A 279 -7.53 -2.93 -22.12
CA ILE A 279 -8.63 -2.69 -21.17
C ILE A 279 -9.49 -3.95 -21.10
N TYR A 280 -9.69 -4.46 -19.89
CA TYR A 280 -10.65 -5.51 -19.62
C TYR A 280 -11.98 -4.89 -19.25
N PHE A 281 -13.01 -5.24 -20.02
CA PHE A 281 -14.39 -4.94 -19.68
C PHE A 281 -14.97 -6.09 -18.84
N PRO A 282 -15.77 -5.79 -17.80
CA PRO A 282 -16.52 -6.83 -17.09
C PRO A 282 -17.35 -7.67 -18.06
N GLY A 283 -17.41 -8.98 -17.86
CA GLY A 283 -18.14 -9.90 -18.75
C GLY A 283 -17.41 -10.30 -20.04
N ASN A 284 -16.32 -9.61 -20.42
CA ASN A 284 -15.57 -9.93 -21.62
C ASN A 284 -14.19 -10.54 -21.30
N PRO A 285 -13.91 -11.80 -21.70
CA PRO A 285 -12.64 -12.47 -21.37
C PRO A 285 -11.46 -11.92 -22.18
N VAL A 286 -11.72 -11.34 -23.35
CA VAL A 286 -10.68 -10.77 -24.24
C VAL A 286 -10.56 -9.27 -23.99
N PRO A 287 -9.38 -8.72 -23.68
CA PRO A 287 -9.25 -7.28 -23.51
C PRO A 287 -9.36 -6.55 -24.84
N GLY A 288 -9.99 -5.36 -24.81
CA GLY A 288 -9.93 -4.42 -25.93
C GLY A 288 -8.64 -3.62 -25.87
N LYS A 289 -8.08 -3.25 -27.03
CA LYS A 289 -6.90 -2.36 -27.10
C LYS A 289 -7.38 -0.93 -27.38
N THR A 290 -6.90 0.04 -26.61
CA THR A 290 -7.14 1.45 -26.90
C THR A 290 -6.39 1.87 -28.16
N SER A 291 -6.88 2.92 -28.82
CA SER A 291 -6.17 3.56 -29.93
C SER A 291 -4.84 4.17 -29.48
N HIS A 292 -4.06 4.63 -30.46
CA HIS A 292 -3.08 5.68 -30.21
C HIS A 292 -3.78 6.91 -29.62
N ALA A 293 -3.05 7.72 -28.84
CA ALA A 293 -3.55 8.99 -28.34
C ALA A 293 -3.99 9.85 -29.53
N VAL A 294 -5.28 10.20 -29.58
CA VAL A 294 -5.84 11.07 -30.62
C VAL A 294 -5.54 12.54 -30.31
N SER A 295 -5.41 12.85 -29.03
CA SER A 295 -4.93 14.13 -28.51
C SER A 295 -4.36 13.93 -27.11
N GLN A 296 -3.70 14.97 -26.60
CA GLN A 296 -3.28 15.04 -25.20
C GLN A 296 -3.86 16.30 -24.58
N ILE A 297 -4.37 16.18 -23.36
CA ILE A 297 -4.82 17.33 -22.56
C ILE A 297 -3.90 17.49 -21.36
N THR A 298 -3.70 18.73 -20.92
CA THR A 298 -2.91 19.03 -19.73
C THR A 298 -3.83 19.02 -18.52
N HIS A 299 -3.52 18.18 -17.55
CA HIS A 299 -4.16 18.17 -16.24
C HIS A 299 -3.77 19.41 -15.43
N LEU A 300 -4.53 19.75 -14.39
CA LEU A 300 -4.33 20.95 -13.57
C LEU A 300 -2.92 21.07 -12.96
N ASN A 301 -2.24 19.94 -12.73
CA ASN A 301 -0.89 19.86 -12.19
C ASN A 301 0.22 19.79 -13.27
N GLY A 302 -0.13 20.00 -14.54
CA GLY A 302 0.81 19.95 -15.67
C GLY A 302 1.08 18.55 -16.23
N GLU A 303 0.48 17.49 -15.68
CA GLU A 303 0.61 16.14 -16.25
C GLU A 303 -0.19 16.01 -17.55
N LYS A 304 0.40 15.36 -18.56
CA LYS A 304 -0.29 15.10 -19.82
C LYS A 304 -1.15 13.85 -19.71
N LEU A 305 -2.42 13.98 -20.07
CA LEU A 305 -3.38 12.87 -20.17
C LEU A 305 -3.62 12.54 -21.64
N ASP A 306 -3.58 11.26 -21.95
CA ASP A 306 -3.93 10.76 -23.27
C ASP A 306 -5.46 10.72 -23.41
N VAL A 307 -5.94 11.20 -24.56
CA VAL A 307 -7.31 10.96 -25.02
C VAL A 307 -7.26 9.81 -26.01
N VAL A 308 -8.02 8.74 -25.76
CA VAL A 308 -8.01 7.52 -26.59
C VAL A 308 -9.41 7.02 -26.86
N HIS A 309 -9.55 6.22 -27.91
CA HIS A 309 -10.80 5.55 -28.24
C HIS A 309 -10.68 4.05 -28.00
N ILE A 310 -11.81 3.42 -27.62
CA ILE A 310 -11.93 1.97 -27.50
C ILE A 310 -13.36 1.52 -27.81
N LYS A 311 -13.50 0.37 -28.47
CA LYS A 311 -14.82 -0.23 -28.73
C LYS A 311 -15.26 -1.05 -27.50
N VAL A 312 -16.47 -0.78 -27.02
CA VAL A 312 -17.12 -1.57 -25.97
C VAL A 312 -17.48 -2.96 -26.54
N PRO A 313 -16.99 -4.07 -25.95
CA PRO A 313 -17.29 -5.40 -26.44
C PRO A 313 -18.79 -5.75 -26.37
N HIS A 314 -19.25 -6.63 -27.27
CA HIS A 314 -20.64 -7.08 -27.28
C HIS A 314 -21.08 -7.77 -25.97
N LYS A 315 -20.18 -8.51 -25.32
CA LYS A 315 -20.44 -9.25 -24.07
C LYS A 315 -20.12 -8.46 -22.81
N ALA A 316 -19.81 -7.18 -22.93
CA ALA A 316 -19.46 -6.36 -21.78
C ALA A 316 -20.68 -6.08 -20.89
N HIS A 317 -20.46 -6.04 -19.57
CA HIS A 317 -21.46 -5.70 -18.55
C HIS A 317 -21.03 -4.48 -17.74
N THR A 318 -22.00 -3.87 -17.05
CA THR A 318 -21.75 -2.77 -16.11
C THR A 318 -20.70 -3.16 -15.06
N GLY A 319 -19.74 -2.26 -14.82
CA GLY A 319 -18.73 -2.45 -13.78
C GLY A 319 -17.49 -1.56 -13.99
N LYS A 320 -16.45 -1.82 -13.18
CA LYS A 320 -15.16 -1.13 -13.30
C LYS A 320 -14.35 -1.70 -14.44
N LEU A 321 -13.70 -0.83 -15.21
CA LEU A 321 -12.74 -1.22 -16.22
C LEU A 321 -11.42 -1.60 -15.55
N LYS A 322 -10.71 -2.59 -16.09
CA LYS A 322 -9.33 -2.88 -15.66
C LYS A 322 -8.33 -2.53 -16.75
N ILE A 323 -7.42 -1.61 -16.46
CA ILE A 323 -6.37 -1.22 -17.40
C ILE A 323 -5.08 -1.98 -17.13
N TYR A 324 -4.52 -2.63 -18.15
CA TYR A 324 -3.23 -3.30 -18.10
C TYR A 324 -2.09 -2.27 -18.21
N TRP A 325 -1.21 -2.23 -17.21
CA TRP A 325 -0.08 -1.28 -17.15
C TRP A 325 1.22 -1.83 -17.75
N GLY A 326 1.24 -3.10 -18.16
CA GLY A 326 2.41 -3.69 -18.80
C GLY A 326 2.52 -3.37 -20.30
N ASN A 327 3.58 -3.87 -20.91
CA ASN A 327 3.88 -3.69 -22.35
C ASN A 327 3.90 -5.02 -23.13
N GLN A 328 3.50 -6.13 -22.51
CA GLN A 328 3.57 -7.44 -23.16
C GLN A 328 2.50 -7.57 -24.24
N ILE A 329 2.82 -8.31 -25.30
CA ILE A 329 1.88 -8.61 -26.40
C ILE A 329 0.66 -9.37 -25.86
N LYS A 330 0.88 -10.30 -24.92
CA LYS A 330 -0.17 -11.01 -24.20
C LYS A 330 -0.37 -10.36 -22.82
N PRO A 331 -1.46 -9.61 -22.60
CA PRO A 331 -1.72 -8.96 -21.31
C PRO A 331 -2.11 -9.99 -20.24
N ASP A 332 -1.66 -9.75 -19.01
CA ASP A 332 -2.06 -10.52 -17.81
C ASP A 332 -3.02 -9.68 -16.97
N ILE A 333 -4.20 -10.23 -16.67
CA ILE A 333 -5.20 -9.55 -15.84
C ILE A 333 -4.69 -9.24 -14.44
N LYS A 334 -3.70 -9.98 -13.91
CA LYS A 334 -3.06 -9.71 -12.61
C LYS A 334 -2.20 -8.45 -12.61
N MET A 335 -1.86 -7.93 -13.80
CA MET A 335 -1.11 -6.68 -13.98
C MET A 335 -2.04 -5.57 -14.45
N THR A 336 -3.21 -5.47 -13.84
CA THR A 336 -4.21 -4.45 -14.15
C THR A 336 -4.51 -3.57 -12.95
N LEU A 337 -5.10 -2.42 -13.22
CA LEU A 337 -5.64 -1.51 -12.22
C LEU A 337 -7.10 -1.26 -12.52
N GLU A 338 -7.93 -1.28 -11.48
CA GLU A 338 -9.33 -0.95 -11.63
C GLU A 338 -9.53 0.56 -11.75
N SER A 339 -10.49 0.97 -12.58
CA SER A 339 -10.95 2.34 -12.63
C SER A 339 -11.67 2.73 -11.33
N ASN A 340 -11.64 4.02 -11.00
CA ASN A 340 -12.38 4.55 -9.86
C ASN A 340 -13.89 4.57 -10.12
N GLN A 341 -14.29 4.85 -11.36
CA GLN A 341 -15.70 4.93 -11.79
C GLN A 341 -16.21 3.59 -12.33
N ILE A 342 -17.52 3.38 -12.19
CA ILE A 342 -18.26 2.28 -12.81
C ILE A 342 -18.79 2.78 -14.16
N LEU A 343 -18.54 2.01 -15.22
CA LEU A 343 -19.14 2.23 -16.53
C LEU A 343 -20.48 1.49 -16.59
N THR A 344 -21.57 2.22 -16.79
CA THR A 344 -22.89 1.60 -17.03
C THR A 344 -23.00 1.19 -18.49
N ILE A 345 -23.31 -0.08 -18.75
CA ILE A 345 -23.44 -0.63 -20.10
C ILE A 345 -24.88 -1.06 -20.34
N GLU A 346 -25.53 -0.44 -21.34
CA GLU A 346 -26.88 -0.76 -21.75
C GLU A 346 -26.87 -1.80 -22.87
N ASN A 347 -27.64 -2.87 -22.66
CA ASN A 347 -27.89 -3.87 -23.70
C ASN A 347 -29.06 -3.40 -24.56
N GLU A 348 -28.83 -3.18 -25.86
CA GLU A 348 -29.89 -2.86 -26.85
C GLU A 348 -30.98 -3.96 -26.96
N ARG A 349 -30.79 -5.14 -26.35
CA ARG A 349 -31.73 -6.29 -26.42
C ARG A 349 -33.01 -6.17 -25.58
N MET A 350 -33.26 -5.06 -24.89
CA MET A 350 -34.47 -4.88 -24.06
C MET A 350 -35.48 -3.87 -24.62
N LEU A 351 -35.25 -3.30 -25.81
CA LEU A 351 -36.15 -2.27 -26.40
C LEU A 351 -36.84 -2.71 -27.70
N SER A 352 -36.76 -3.97 -28.11
CA SER A 352 -37.41 -4.50 -29.31
C SER A 352 -38.49 -5.54 -29.01
N SER A 353 -39.29 -5.31 -27.96
CA SER A 353 -40.52 -6.07 -27.71
C SER A 353 -41.54 -5.14 -27.07
N ASN A 354 -42.24 -4.38 -27.91
CA ASN A 354 -43.63 -3.98 -27.74
C ASN A 354 -44.23 -3.80 -29.13
#